data_AF-A0A953M5R7-F1
#
_entry.id   AF-A0A953M5R7-F1
#
_cell.length_a   1.000
_cell.length_b   1.000
_cell.length_c   1.000
_cell.angle_alpha   90.00
_cell.angle_beta   90.00
_cell.angle_gamma   90.00
#
_symmetry.space_group_name_H-M   'P 1'
#
loop_
_entity.id
_entity.type
_entity.pdbx_description
1 polymer ?
#
loop_
_entity_poly.entity_id
_entity_poly.type
_entity_poly.pdbx_seq_one_letter_code
_entity_poly.pdbx_strand_id
1 'polypeptide(L)'
;PVAGLKPRTPLEHIGRDIYVREGCYLCHSQMIRPFRAETERYGHYSVAGEFVYDHPFQWGSKRTGPDLARVGGRYSDDWHRIHLVNPRDVVPESIMPGYPWLATTAVDASHISDKLEAMRTLGVPYTDEDIAGAAASLAGKTEMDAMVAYLQNLGTTITTRR
;
A
#
# COMPACT_ATOMS: atom_id res chain seq x y z
N PRO A 1 6.23 -13.42 -10.88
CA PRO A 1 6.18 -11.94 -10.76
C PRO A 1 5.94 -11.29 -12.13
N VAL A 2 5.18 -10.19 -12.20
CA VAL A 2 5.18 -9.36 -13.42
C VAL A 2 6.57 -8.76 -13.65
N ALA A 3 6.93 -8.51 -14.91
CA ALA A 3 8.23 -7.95 -15.23
C ALA A 3 8.42 -6.58 -14.56
N GLY A 4 9.56 -6.37 -13.91
CA GLY A 4 9.87 -5.13 -13.20
C GLY A 4 9.30 -5.02 -11.78
N LEU A 5 8.58 -6.03 -11.28
CA LEU A 5 8.11 -6.05 -9.89
C LEU A 5 9.29 -6.17 -8.93
N LYS A 6 9.43 -5.20 -8.03
CA LYS A 6 10.43 -5.20 -6.95
C LYS A 6 9.77 -5.54 -5.62
N PRO A 7 10.51 -6.13 -4.66
CA PRO A 7 10.09 -6.15 -3.26
C PRO A 7 9.76 -4.74 -2.77
N ARG A 8 8.84 -4.66 -1.80
CA ARG A 8 8.50 -3.37 -1.16
C ARG A 8 9.70 -2.84 -0.39
N THR A 9 9.95 -1.56 -0.47
CA THR A 9 10.92 -0.90 0.41
C THR A 9 10.51 -1.09 1.88
N PRO A 10 11.43 -0.93 2.84
CA PRO A 10 11.11 -1.03 4.26
C PRO A 10 9.93 -0.14 4.68
N LEU A 11 9.86 1.09 4.15
CA LEU A 11 8.80 2.04 4.45
C LEU A 11 7.44 1.59 3.88
N GLU A 12 7.41 1.11 2.63
CA GLU A 12 6.22 0.53 2.01
C GLU A 12 5.75 -0.74 2.72
N HIS A 13 6.69 -1.54 3.23
CA HIS A 13 6.38 -2.76 3.99
C HIS A 13 5.66 -2.41 5.31
N ILE A 14 6.20 -1.46 6.07
CA ILE A 14 5.53 -0.95 7.27
C ILE A 14 4.16 -0.32 6.93
N GLY A 15 4.09 0.45 5.84
CA GLY A 15 2.82 1.03 5.39
C GLY A 15 1.75 0.00 5.10
N ARG A 16 2.14 -1.13 4.50
CA ARG A 16 1.27 -2.28 4.29
C ARG A 16 0.82 -2.91 5.62
N ASP A 17 1.73 -3.07 6.57
CA ASP A 17 1.37 -3.62 7.89
C ASP A 17 0.38 -2.70 8.61
N ILE A 18 0.54 -1.39 8.50
CA ILE A 18 -0.41 -0.41 9.03
C ILE A 18 -1.75 -0.50 8.29
N TYR A 19 -1.76 -0.63 6.96
CA TYR A 19 -2.98 -0.86 6.18
C TYR A 19 -3.77 -2.08 6.66
N VAL A 20 -3.06 -3.15 7.02
CA VAL A 20 -3.66 -4.35 7.63
C VAL A 20 -4.14 -4.06 9.06
N ARG A 21 -3.32 -3.42 9.89
CA ARG A 21 -3.62 -3.07 11.29
C ARG A 21 -4.88 -2.21 11.40
N GLU A 22 -5.04 -1.24 10.51
CA GLU A 22 -6.17 -0.31 10.46
C GLU A 22 -7.42 -0.90 9.79
N GLY A 23 -7.34 -2.14 9.29
CA GLY A 23 -8.49 -2.84 8.70
C GLY A 23 -8.97 -2.24 7.38
N CYS A 24 -8.11 -1.52 6.65
CA CYS A 24 -8.48 -0.85 5.39
C CYS A 24 -9.09 -1.84 4.37
N TYR A 25 -8.62 -3.09 4.38
CA TYR A 25 -9.13 -4.19 3.55
C TYR A 25 -10.61 -4.55 3.78
N LEU A 26 -11.21 -4.13 4.91
CA LEU A 26 -12.64 -4.32 5.18
C LEU A 26 -13.52 -3.42 4.31
N CYS A 27 -12.96 -2.32 3.79
CA CYS A 27 -13.65 -1.33 2.98
C CYS A 27 -13.12 -1.24 1.55
N HIS A 28 -11.84 -1.55 1.34
CA HIS A 28 -11.15 -1.37 0.08
C HIS A 28 -10.62 -2.69 -0.45
N SER A 29 -10.90 -2.98 -1.71
CA SER A 29 -10.28 -4.09 -2.43
C SER A 29 -9.01 -3.64 -3.14
N GLN A 30 -8.09 -4.59 -3.35
CA GLN A 30 -6.96 -4.43 -4.26
C GLN A 30 -6.98 -5.52 -5.33
N MET A 31 -8.08 -5.59 -6.08
CA MET A 31 -8.25 -6.56 -7.17
C MET A 31 -9.30 -6.05 -8.17
N ILE A 32 -8.83 -5.54 -9.30
CA ILE A 32 -9.70 -5.06 -10.38
C ILE A 32 -10.10 -6.24 -11.27
N ARG A 33 -11.41 -6.42 -11.48
CA ARG A 33 -11.95 -7.51 -12.30
C ARG A 33 -11.84 -7.19 -13.80
N PRO A 34 -11.75 -8.21 -14.68
CA PRO A 34 -11.58 -8.02 -16.12
C PRO A 34 -12.91 -7.67 -16.82
N PHE A 35 -13.60 -6.66 -16.33
CA PHE A 35 -14.79 -6.09 -16.95
C PHE A 35 -14.49 -4.68 -17.43
N ARG A 36 -15.00 -4.32 -18.63
CA ARG A 36 -14.81 -2.98 -19.21
C ARG A 36 -15.10 -1.87 -18.21
N ALA A 37 -16.24 -1.93 -17.50
CA ALA A 37 -16.63 -0.89 -16.55
C ALA A 37 -15.65 -0.72 -15.37
N GLU A 38 -15.01 -1.81 -14.92
CA GLU A 38 -13.97 -1.71 -13.88
C GLU A 38 -12.68 -1.15 -14.45
N THR A 39 -12.30 -1.56 -15.66
CA THR A 39 -11.13 -1.03 -16.34
C THR A 39 -11.25 0.48 -16.56
N GLU A 40 -12.41 0.93 -17.04
CA GLU A 40 -12.70 2.35 -17.20
C GLU A 40 -12.67 3.09 -15.86
N ARG A 41 -13.04 2.46 -14.74
CA ARG A 41 -13.07 3.14 -13.42
C ARG A 41 -11.72 3.18 -12.72
N TYR A 42 -10.99 2.06 -12.73
CA TYR A 42 -9.83 1.84 -11.88
C TYR A 42 -8.53 1.67 -12.67
N GLY A 43 -8.57 1.35 -13.97
CA GLY A 43 -7.40 1.06 -14.79
C GLY A 43 -7.29 -0.43 -15.13
N HIS A 44 -6.14 -0.86 -15.69
CA HIS A 44 -5.95 -2.24 -16.14
C HIS A 44 -6.32 -3.26 -15.05
N TYR A 45 -7.04 -4.32 -15.44
CA TYR A 45 -7.44 -5.39 -14.52
C TYR A 45 -6.23 -5.98 -13.80
N SER A 46 -6.43 -6.48 -12.58
CA SER A 46 -5.34 -7.04 -11.79
C SER A 46 -4.89 -8.38 -12.36
N VAL A 47 -3.58 -8.64 -12.34
CA VAL A 47 -2.99 -9.91 -12.77
C VAL A 47 -2.27 -10.59 -11.61
N ALA A 48 -2.30 -11.93 -11.58
CA ALA A 48 -1.76 -12.71 -10.47
C ALA A 48 -0.29 -12.39 -10.14
N GLY A 49 0.50 -12.07 -11.16
CA GLY A 49 1.93 -11.78 -11.02
C GLY A 49 2.25 -10.53 -10.19
N GLU A 50 1.28 -9.67 -9.89
CA GLU A 50 1.46 -8.46 -9.06
C GLU A 50 1.49 -8.77 -7.56
N PHE A 51 0.81 -9.84 -7.15
CA PHE A 51 0.57 -10.15 -5.74
C PHE A 51 1.51 -11.23 -5.20
N VAL A 52 2.49 -11.64 -5.99
CA VAL A 52 3.39 -12.77 -5.66
C VAL A 52 4.26 -12.52 -4.42
N TYR A 53 4.41 -11.25 -4.00
CA TYR A 53 5.15 -10.87 -2.79
C TYR A 53 4.20 -10.43 -1.65
N ASP A 54 2.89 -10.58 -1.81
CA ASP A 54 1.92 -10.18 -0.80
C ASP A 54 1.64 -11.32 0.18
N HIS A 55 2.20 -11.22 1.38
CA HIS A 55 1.98 -12.18 2.45
C HIS A 55 1.36 -11.49 3.68
N PRO A 56 0.06 -11.69 3.97
CA PRO A 56 -0.97 -12.31 3.11
C PRO A 56 -1.41 -11.41 1.93
N PHE A 57 -2.13 -11.98 0.97
CA PHE A 57 -2.72 -11.20 -0.13
C PHE A 57 -3.70 -10.13 0.40
N GLN A 58 -3.88 -9.03 -0.35
CA GLN A 58 -4.78 -7.91 0.04
C GLN A 58 -5.98 -7.73 -0.92
N TRP A 59 -6.38 -8.81 -1.59
CA TRP A 59 -7.61 -8.80 -2.39
C TRP A 59 -8.79 -8.60 -1.44
N GLY A 60 -9.63 -7.61 -1.74
CA GLY A 60 -10.79 -7.33 -0.92
C GLY A 60 -11.96 -8.25 -1.25
N SER A 61 -12.81 -8.46 -0.25
CA SER A 61 -14.10 -9.14 -0.39
C SER A 61 -15.28 -8.17 -0.40
N LYS A 62 -15.03 -6.88 -0.13
CA LYS A 62 -16.04 -5.82 -0.07
C LYS A 62 -15.48 -4.50 -0.64
N ARG A 63 -16.37 -3.66 -1.17
CA ARG A 63 -16.09 -2.29 -1.60
C ARG A 63 -17.08 -1.33 -0.94
N THR A 64 -16.75 -0.90 0.27
CA THR A 64 -17.39 0.26 0.91
C THR A 64 -16.79 1.54 0.32
N GLY A 65 -15.47 1.55 0.18
CA GLY A 65 -14.73 2.54 -0.61
C GLY A 65 -14.29 2.00 -1.97
N PRO A 66 -13.64 2.83 -2.80
CA PRO A 66 -13.14 2.41 -4.12
C PRO A 66 -12.04 1.33 -4.04
N ASP A 67 -11.82 0.61 -5.15
CA ASP A 67 -10.65 -0.27 -5.29
C ASP A 67 -9.36 0.55 -5.32
N LEU A 68 -8.30 0.05 -4.66
CA LEU A 68 -7.01 0.73 -4.49
C LEU A 68 -5.87 0.10 -5.32
N ALA A 69 -6.11 -0.96 -6.10
CA ALA A 69 -5.06 -1.70 -6.81
C ALA A 69 -4.24 -0.85 -7.81
N ARG A 70 -4.73 0.35 -8.16
CA ARG A 70 -4.13 1.28 -9.12
C ARG A 70 -4.13 2.72 -8.59
N VAL A 71 -4.06 2.91 -7.27
CA VAL A 71 -4.07 4.26 -6.69
C VAL A 71 -2.70 4.95 -6.79
N GLY A 72 -1.61 4.19 -7.00
CA GLY A 72 -0.26 4.73 -7.13
C GLY A 72 -0.16 5.80 -8.22
N GLY A 73 0.29 6.99 -7.84
CA GLY A 73 0.42 8.16 -8.72
C GLY A 73 -0.90 8.82 -9.14
N ARG A 74 -2.06 8.34 -8.67
CA ARG A 74 -3.37 8.93 -9.00
C ARG A 74 -3.68 10.19 -8.19
N TYR A 75 -3.18 10.26 -6.96
CA TYR A 75 -3.33 11.39 -6.05
C TYR A 75 -1.95 11.80 -5.52
N SER A 76 -1.80 13.07 -5.13
CA SER A 76 -0.57 13.54 -4.48
C SER A 76 -0.46 13.00 -3.06
N ASP A 77 0.77 12.97 -2.54
CA ASP A 77 1.02 12.60 -1.14
C ASP A 77 0.24 13.52 -0.17
N ASP A 78 0.17 14.82 -0.47
CA ASP A 78 -0.59 15.78 0.33
C ASP A 78 -2.09 15.46 0.32
N TRP A 79 -2.64 15.06 -0.82
CA TRP A 79 -4.03 14.62 -0.89
C TRP A 79 -4.25 13.39 -0.01
N HIS A 80 -3.35 12.40 -0.06
CA HIS A 80 -3.44 11.23 0.80
C HIS A 80 -3.37 11.59 2.28
N ARG A 81 -2.47 12.52 2.67
CA ARG A 81 -2.33 12.97 4.05
C ARG A 81 -3.61 13.65 4.56
N ILE A 82 -4.16 14.60 3.79
CA ILE A 82 -5.40 15.30 4.16
C ILE A 82 -6.56 14.31 4.23
N HIS A 83 -6.71 13.46 3.22
CA HIS A 83 -7.77 12.45 3.17
C HIS A 83 -7.67 11.45 4.32
N LEU A 84 -6.49 10.98 4.69
CA LEU A 84 -6.33 10.04 5.80
C LEU A 84 -6.56 10.71 7.15
N VAL A 85 -6.18 11.97 7.34
CA VAL A 85 -6.46 12.72 8.59
C VAL A 85 -7.96 12.89 8.77
N ASN A 86 -8.65 13.39 7.74
CA ASN A 86 -10.10 13.54 7.73
C ASN A 86 -10.63 13.45 6.29
N PRO A 87 -11.22 12.30 5.91
CA PRO A 87 -11.69 12.08 4.54
C PRO A 87 -12.72 13.11 4.06
N ARG A 88 -13.49 13.69 4.98
CA ARG A 88 -14.54 14.67 4.68
C ARG A 88 -14.01 16.03 4.24
N ASP A 89 -12.73 16.33 4.48
CA ASP A 89 -12.14 17.61 4.07
C ASP A 89 -11.91 17.69 2.56
N VAL A 90 -11.77 16.54 1.89
CA VAL A 90 -11.58 16.46 0.43
C VAL A 90 -12.68 15.69 -0.29
N VAL A 91 -13.47 14.89 0.43
CA VAL A 91 -14.65 14.18 -0.07
C VAL A 91 -15.77 14.31 0.98
N PRO A 92 -16.59 15.38 0.94
CA PRO A 92 -17.58 15.69 2.00
C PRO A 92 -18.54 14.54 2.34
N GLU A 93 -18.91 13.74 1.36
CA GLU A 93 -19.80 12.58 1.50
C GLU A 93 -19.10 11.30 1.96
N SER A 94 -17.79 11.35 2.24
CA SER A 94 -17.02 10.17 2.62
C SER A 94 -17.50 9.57 3.94
N ILE A 95 -17.69 8.26 3.91
CA ILE A 95 -18.01 7.45 5.09
C ILE A 95 -16.75 6.82 5.71
N MET A 96 -15.57 7.02 5.11
CA MET A 96 -14.31 6.51 5.64
C MET A 96 -14.01 7.14 7.02
N PRO A 97 -13.50 6.38 7.99
CA PRO A 97 -13.00 6.93 9.25
C PRO A 97 -11.79 7.86 9.03
N GLY A 98 -11.60 8.84 9.92
CA GLY A 98 -10.34 9.58 9.99
C GLY A 98 -9.28 8.84 10.78
N TYR A 99 -8.03 8.93 10.35
CA TYR A 99 -6.83 8.31 10.92
C TYR A 99 -5.77 9.37 11.30
N PRO A 100 -6.12 10.42 12.07
CA PRO A 100 -5.19 11.52 12.36
C PRO A 100 -3.96 11.09 13.17
N TRP A 101 -4.04 10.00 13.94
CA TRP A 101 -2.91 9.49 14.73
C TRP A 101 -1.73 9.06 13.88
N LEU A 102 -1.95 8.64 12.62
CA LEU A 102 -0.88 8.24 11.71
C LEU A 102 0.13 9.39 11.49
N ALA A 103 -0.33 10.64 11.55
CA ALA A 103 0.54 11.81 11.35
C ALA A 103 1.45 12.12 12.54
N THR A 104 1.15 11.58 13.72
CA THR A 104 1.90 11.84 14.96
C THR A 104 2.61 10.61 15.52
N THR A 105 2.18 9.41 15.08
CA THR A 105 2.79 8.14 15.49
C THR A 105 4.04 7.90 14.66
N ALA A 106 5.17 7.71 15.34
CA ALA A 106 6.43 7.34 14.70
C ALA A 106 6.39 5.90 14.19
N VAL A 107 7.08 5.60 13.09
CA VAL A 107 7.28 4.23 12.62
C VAL A 107 8.09 3.43 13.64
N ASP A 108 7.58 2.26 14.00
CA ASP A 108 8.35 1.27 14.75
C ASP A 108 9.29 0.48 13.81
N ALA A 109 10.58 0.76 13.95
CA ALA A 109 11.65 0.12 13.18
C ALA A 109 12.28 -1.08 13.91
N SER A 110 11.84 -1.43 15.13
CA SER A 110 12.49 -2.44 15.98
C SER A 110 12.62 -3.82 15.32
N HIS A 111 11.60 -4.23 14.56
CA HIS A 111 11.51 -5.56 13.96
C HIS A 111 11.56 -5.55 12.43
N ILE A 112 11.96 -4.44 11.79
CA ILE A 112 11.92 -4.38 10.32
C ILE A 112 12.86 -5.40 9.69
N SER A 113 14.08 -5.57 10.19
CA SER A 113 15.03 -6.54 9.65
C SER A 113 14.49 -7.97 9.78
N ASP A 114 13.95 -8.35 10.95
CA ASP A 114 13.30 -9.65 11.18
C ASP A 114 12.15 -9.89 10.19
N LYS A 115 11.31 -8.87 9.93
CA LYS A 115 10.21 -8.96 8.97
C LYS A 115 10.71 -9.20 7.55
N LEU A 116 11.72 -8.45 7.11
CA LEU A 116 12.27 -8.60 5.76
C LEU A 116 12.97 -9.96 5.59
N GLU A 117 13.64 -10.47 6.63
CA GLU A 117 14.20 -11.83 6.65
C GLU A 117 13.10 -12.92 6.58
N ALA A 118 12.00 -12.73 7.29
CA ALA A 118 10.85 -13.62 7.20
C ALA A 118 10.25 -13.61 5.78
N MET A 119 10.07 -12.43 5.18
CA MET A 119 9.61 -12.31 3.80
C MET A 119 10.59 -12.95 2.81
N ARG A 120 11.90 -12.83 3.05
CA ARG A 120 12.93 -13.51 2.27
C ARG A 120 12.79 -15.03 2.35
N THR A 121 12.52 -15.56 3.54
CA THR A 121 12.22 -16.99 3.75
C THR A 121 10.97 -17.44 3.00
N LEU A 122 9.99 -16.55 2.83
CA LEU A 122 8.77 -16.78 2.05
C LEU A 122 8.96 -16.61 0.53
N GLY A 123 10.18 -16.33 0.07
CA GLY A 123 10.53 -16.24 -1.35
C GLY A 123 10.50 -14.84 -1.96
N VAL A 124 10.34 -13.79 -1.14
CA VAL A 124 10.51 -12.41 -1.60
C VAL A 124 12.01 -12.10 -1.76
N PRO A 125 12.49 -11.62 -2.92
CA PRO A 125 13.92 -11.52 -3.19
C PRO A 125 14.56 -10.26 -2.58
N TYR A 126 14.48 -10.10 -1.25
CA TYR A 126 15.23 -9.07 -0.51
C TYR A 126 16.74 -9.39 -0.50
N THR A 127 17.56 -8.38 -0.74
CA THR A 127 19.02 -8.51 -0.63
C THR A 127 19.50 -8.25 0.80
N ASP A 128 20.76 -8.57 1.09
CA ASP A 128 21.35 -8.26 2.40
C ASP A 128 21.42 -6.74 2.63
N GLU A 129 21.62 -5.95 1.56
CA GLU A 129 21.60 -4.48 1.62
C GLU A 129 20.22 -3.95 1.98
N ASP A 130 19.15 -4.52 1.41
CA ASP A 130 17.77 -4.15 1.72
C ASP A 130 17.49 -4.33 3.23
N ILE A 131 18.02 -5.40 3.84
CA ILE A 131 17.79 -5.76 5.24
C ILE A 131 18.69 -4.92 6.17
N ALA A 132 19.97 -4.76 5.85
CA ALA A 132 20.94 -4.03 6.68
C ALA A 132 20.62 -2.53 6.75
N GLY A 133 20.11 -1.93 5.67
CA GLY A 133 19.74 -0.52 5.61
C GLY A 133 18.33 -0.20 6.12
N ALA A 134 17.54 -1.23 6.46
CA ALA A 134 16.11 -1.08 6.68
C ALA A 134 15.76 -0.13 7.82
N ALA A 135 16.31 -0.35 9.02
CA ALA A 135 16.00 0.47 10.20
C ALA A 135 16.40 1.94 10.00
N ALA A 136 17.55 2.19 9.38
CA ALA A 136 18.03 3.54 9.09
C ALA A 136 17.09 4.28 8.12
N SER A 137 16.52 3.59 7.13
CA SER A 137 15.57 4.19 6.17
C SER A 137 14.27 4.69 6.79
N LEU A 138 13.92 4.19 7.99
CA LEU A 138 12.69 4.52 8.71
C LEU A 138 12.87 5.67 9.73
N ALA A 139 14.11 6.12 9.95
CA ALA A 139 14.39 7.17 10.93
C ALA A 139 13.60 8.46 10.64
N GLY A 140 12.90 8.95 11.67
CA GLY A 140 12.10 10.18 11.58
C GLY A 140 10.83 10.07 10.73
N LYS A 141 10.47 8.87 10.25
CA LYS A 141 9.22 8.64 9.51
C LYS A 141 8.04 8.43 10.45
N THR A 142 6.90 8.94 10.04
CA THR A 142 5.60 8.71 10.68
C THR A 142 4.87 7.54 10.04
N GLU A 143 3.91 6.97 10.74
CA GLU A 143 3.01 5.95 10.17
C GLU A 143 2.26 6.48 8.94
N MET A 144 1.98 7.79 8.89
CA MET A 144 1.42 8.45 7.70
C MET A 144 2.37 8.38 6.51
N ASP A 145 3.67 8.63 6.71
CA ASP A 145 4.67 8.50 5.64
C ASP A 145 4.72 7.08 5.09
N ALA A 146 4.65 6.09 5.99
CA ALA A 146 4.62 4.68 5.62
C ALA A 146 3.35 4.33 4.83
N MET A 147 2.18 4.71 5.34
CA MET A 147 0.89 4.49 4.67
C MET A 147 0.87 5.10 3.27
N VAL A 148 1.31 6.36 3.14
CA VAL A 148 1.37 7.06 1.84
C VAL A 148 2.34 6.34 0.90
N ALA A 149 3.53 5.96 1.36
CA ALA A 149 4.49 5.20 0.55
C ALA A 149 3.88 3.89 0.02
N TYR A 150 3.18 3.14 0.88
CA TYR A 150 2.48 1.92 0.47
C TYR A 150 1.42 2.19 -0.59
N LEU A 151 0.55 3.18 -0.39
CA LEU A 151 -0.52 3.52 -1.34
C LEU A 151 0.06 3.99 -2.68
N GLN A 152 1.14 4.78 -2.66
CA GLN A 152 1.80 5.26 -3.88
C GLN A 152 2.45 4.15 -4.70
N ASN A 153 2.81 3.03 -4.07
CA ASN A 153 3.38 1.88 -4.76
C ASN A 153 2.32 1.07 -5.54
N LEU A 154 1.05 1.08 -5.10
CA LEU A 154 0.02 0.18 -5.58
C LEU A 154 -0.27 0.31 -7.08
N GLY A 155 0.03 -0.78 -7.80
CA GLY A 155 -0.28 -0.94 -9.21
C GLY A 155 0.67 -0.23 -10.18
N THR A 156 1.75 0.37 -9.69
CA THR A 156 2.70 1.14 -10.50
C THR A 156 3.53 0.29 -11.46
N THR A 157 3.65 -1.02 -11.20
CA THR A 157 4.38 -1.95 -12.07
C THR A 157 3.65 -2.22 -13.40
N ILE A 158 2.33 -2.01 -13.45
CA ILE A 158 1.54 -2.14 -14.68
C ILE A 158 1.45 -0.78 -15.34
N THR A 159 2.18 -0.61 -16.46
CA THR A 159 2.31 0.66 -17.18
C THR A 159 1.29 0.83 -18.30
N THR A 160 0.36 -0.11 -18.49
CA THR A 160 -0.74 0.03 -19.45
C THR A 160 -1.64 1.18 -19.01
N ARG A 161 -1.35 2.37 -19.57
CA ARG A 161 -2.21 3.55 -19.47
C ARG A 161 -3.58 3.22 -20.05
N ARG A 162 -4.60 3.89 -19.49
CA ARG A 162 -5.92 4.00 -20.14
C ARG A 162 -5.78 4.41 -21.60
#